data_AF-A0A256W8C6-F1
#
_entry.id   AF-A0A256W8C6-F1
#
_cell.length_a   1.000
_cell.length_b   1.000
_cell.length_c   1.000
_cell.angle_alpha   90.00
_cell.angle_beta   90.00
_cell.angle_gamma   90.00
#
_symmetry.space_group_name_H-M   'P 1'
#
loop_
_entity.id
_entity.type
_entity.pdbx_description
1 polymer ?
#
loop_
_entity_poly.entity_id
_entity_poly.type
_entity_poly.pdbx_seq_one_letter_code
_entity_poly.pdbx_strand_id
1 'polypeptide(L)'
;MWLRVGRSLIIDKNRTFSKVGKASMLCQKFDQGCRSTSAFIVTIAKAKQENNSDFYKDFLTQLKKLGDKNLGPSIGNLKKTSGTFVSKDNIDTLDKARNSRNFICHDLFKNTIRKHLLGDDFIDIDDKLLKEHIINVAKGDYIISKWDYEIGEKEPAPYSEDKYITDILRWIGI
;
A
#
# COMPACT_ATOMS: atom_id res chain seq x y z
N MET A 1 -10.58 7.82 -3.93
CA MET A 1 -10.91 8.58 -5.18
C MET A 1 -10.53 7.87 -6.50
N TRP A 2 -9.62 6.89 -6.53
CA TRP A 2 -9.15 6.24 -7.78
C TRP A 2 -10.06 5.13 -8.37
N LEU A 3 -11.09 4.67 -7.66
CA LEU A 3 -12.03 3.65 -8.14
C LEU A 3 -12.84 4.07 -9.40
N ARG A 4 -12.66 5.30 -9.92
CA ARG A 4 -13.30 5.78 -11.15
C ARG A 4 -12.46 5.66 -12.41
N VAL A 5 -11.18 5.25 -12.33
CA VAL A 5 -10.29 5.14 -13.52
C VAL A 5 -10.43 3.80 -14.25
N GLY A 6 -11.13 2.82 -13.68
CA GLY A 6 -11.14 1.44 -14.19
C GLY A 6 -12.19 1.06 -15.24
N ARG A 7 -13.02 1.98 -15.75
CA ARG A 7 -14.15 1.61 -16.64
C ARG A 7 -13.80 1.35 -18.10
N SER A 8 -12.55 1.55 -18.54
CA SER A 8 -12.18 1.46 -19.97
C SER A 8 -11.14 0.39 -20.33
N LEU A 9 -10.72 -0.49 -19.41
CA LEU A 9 -9.80 -1.59 -19.72
C LEU A 9 -10.55 -2.93 -19.76
N ILE A 10 -11.50 -3.04 -20.69
CA ILE A 10 -12.05 -4.32 -21.14
C ILE A 10 -11.58 -4.49 -22.57
N ILE A 11 -10.43 -5.14 -22.75
CA ILE A 11 -10.04 -6.01 -23.87
C ILE A 11 -8.67 -6.55 -23.45
N ASP A 12 -8.61 -7.77 -22.93
CA ASP A 12 -7.45 -8.62 -23.21
C ASP A 12 -7.76 -10.11 -23.02
N LYS A 13 -7.29 -10.95 -23.94
CA LYS A 13 -7.42 -12.41 -23.93
C LYS A 13 -6.53 -13.06 -22.86
N ASN A 14 -5.59 -12.31 -22.28
CA ASN A 14 -4.75 -12.75 -21.15
C ASN A 14 -5.21 -12.16 -19.81
N ARG A 15 -6.29 -12.74 -19.24
CA ARG A 15 -6.83 -12.36 -17.92
C ARG A 15 -5.75 -12.30 -16.83
N THR A 16 -4.77 -13.19 -16.88
CA THR A 16 -3.68 -13.30 -15.90
C THR A 16 -2.73 -12.10 -15.90
N PHE A 17 -2.29 -11.64 -17.08
CA PHE A 17 -1.41 -10.47 -17.19
C PHE A 17 -2.12 -9.20 -16.69
N SER A 18 -3.40 -9.05 -17.02
CA SER A 18 -4.23 -7.94 -16.54
C SER A 18 -4.38 -7.95 -15.01
N LYS A 19 -4.66 -9.10 -14.39
CA LYS A 19 -4.75 -9.25 -12.93
C LYS A 19 -3.45 -8.84 -12.24
N VAL A 20 -2.31 -9.35 -12.72
CA VAL A 20 -0.99 -9.04 -12.17
C VAL A 20 -0.64 -7.56 -12.35
N GLY A 21 -0.95 -6.96 -13.50
CA GLY A 21 -0.76 -5.53 -13.74
C GLY A 21 -1.55 -4.66 -12.75
N LYS A 22 -2.84 -4.96 -12.55
CA LYS A 22 -3.68 -4.26 -11.56
C LYS A 22 -3.21 -4.47 -10.12
N ALA A 23 -2.79 -5.68 -9.77
CA ALA A 23 -2.19 -5.96 -8.46
C ALA A 23 -0.91 -5.15 -8.23
N SER A 24 -0.05 -5.03 -9.25
CA SER A 24 1.14 -4.16 -9.21
C SER A 24 0.78 -2.67 -9.05
N MET A 25 -0.30 -2.20 -9.66
CA MET A 25 -0.78 -0.82 -9.43
C MET A 25 -1.22 -0.59 -7.99
N LEU A 26 -1.93 -1.56 -7.38
CA LEU A 26 -2.28 -1.52 -5.95
C LEU A 26 -1.01 -1.44 -5.08
N CYS A 27 -0.01 -2.27 -5.37
CA CYS A 27 1.29 -2.25 -4.69
C CYS A 27 1.98 -0.88 -4.78
N GLN A 28 1.97 -0.24 -5.94
CA GLN A 28 2.56 1.10 -6.13
C GLN A 28 1.81 2.17 -5.33
N LYS A 29 0.46 2.12 -5.33
CA LYS A 29 -0.37 3.02 -4.52
C LYS A 29 -0.05 2.86 -3.03
N PHE A 30 -0.02 1.63 -2.55
CA PHE A 30 0.32 1.31 -1.16
C PHE A 30 1.71 1.85 -0.78
N ASP A 31 2.73 1.59 -1.61
CA ASP A 31 4.09 2.11 -1.42
C ASP A 31 4.10 3.62 -1.28
N GLN A 32 3.41 4.32 -2.18
CA GLN A 32 3.37 5.79 -2.21
C GLN A 32 2.68 6.34 -0.96
N GLY A 33 1.52 5.80 -0.60
CA GLY A 33 0.79 6.20 0.59
C GLY A 33 1.58 5.95 1.87
N CYS A 34 2.25 4.80 1.97
CA CYS A 34 3.12 4.52 3.11
C CYS A 34 4.23 5.58 3.24
N ARG A 35 4.86 6.02 2.15
CA ARG A 35 5.91 7.05 2.21
C ARG A 35 5.36 8.38 2.70
N SER A 36 4.26 8.87 2.12
CA SER A 36 3.69 10.17 2.47
C SER A 36 3.05 10.18 3.87
N THR A 37 2.17 9.22 4.15
CA THR A 37 1.38 9.19 5.38
C THR A 37 2.24 8.81 6.59
N SER A 38 3.20 7.89 6.43
CA SER A 38 4.12 7.56 7.54
C SER A 38 5.01 8.75 7.89
N ALA A 39 5.44 9.53 6.90
CA ALA A 39 6.24 10.71 7.13
C ALA A 39 5.49 11.71 8.01
N PHE A 40 4.24 11.98 7.64
CA PHE A 40 3.37 12.89 8.39
C PHE A 40 3.17 12.44 9.84
N ILE A 41 2.83 11.16 10.06
CA ILE A 41 2.59 10.61 11.40
C ILE A 41 3.84 10.69 12.28
N VAL A 42 5.00 10.29 11.76
CA VAL A 42 6.27 10.32 12.50
C VAL A 42 6.63 11.74 12.90
N THR A 43 6.41 12.72 12.02
CA THR A 43 6.71 14.11 12.33
C THR A 43 5.78 14.68 13.40
N ILE A 44 4.48 14.41 13.35
CA ILE A 44 3.55 14.81 14.41
C ILE A 44 3.94 14.17 15.74
N ALA A 45 4.29 12.89 15.73
CA ALA A 45 4.67 12.17 16.94
C ALA A 45 5.88 12.83 17.63
N LYS A 46 6.92 13.17 16.87
CA LYS A 46 8.10 13.88 17.39
C LYS A 46 7.77 15.28 17.89
N ALA A 47 6.99 16.04 17.13
CA ALA A 47 6.60 17.39 17.52
C ALA A 47 5.84 17.45 18.85
N LYS A 48 4.95 16.48 19.07
CA LYS A 48 4.24 16.32 20.33
C LYS A 48 5.15 15.90 21.49
N GLN A 49 6.19 15.10 21.23
CA GLN A 49 7.16 14.70 22.25
C GLN A 49 8.11 15.85 22.64
N GLU A 50 8.52 16.67 21.67
CA GLU A 50 9.52 17.73 21.89
C GLU A 50 8.91 19.08 22.28
N ASN A 51 7.57 19.18 22.36
CA ASN A 51 6.82 20.40 22.71
C ASN A 51 7.26 21.64 21.91
N ASN A 52 7.74 21.41 20.69
CA ASN A 52 8.55 22.37 19.94
C ASN A 52 7.67 23.16 18.97
N SER A 53 7.56 24.47 19.21
CA SER A 53 6.71 25.38 18.43
C SER A 53 7.21 25.65 17.00
N ASP A 54 8.47 25.29 16.69
CA ASP A 54 9.10 25.40 15.36
C ASP A 54 8.74 24.23 14.41
N PHE A 55 7.56 23.63 14.63
CA PHE A 55 7.01 22.47 13.93
C PHE A 55 7.13 22.54 12.40
N TYR A 56 6.91 23.72 11.81
CA TYR A 56 6.74 23.87 10.37
C TYR A 56 8.04 23.71 9.56
N LYS A 57 9.17 24.20 10.10
CA LYS A 57 10.49 24.09 9.42
C LYS A 57 11.04 22.67 9.49
N ASP A 58 10.86 22.02 10.63
CA ASP A 58 11.30 20.64 10.80
C ASP A 58 10.39 19.69 10.02
N PHE A 59 9.10 20.01 9.89
CA PHE A 59 8.15 19.27 9.06
C PHE A 59 8.52 19.21 7.58
N LEU A 60 8.84 20.34 6.95
CA LEU A 60 9.25 20.36 5.54
C LEU A 60 10.58 19.63 5.30
N THR A 61 11.50 19.70 6.27
CA THR A 61 12.80 19.02 6.21
C THR A 61 12.66 17.52 6.38
N GLN A 62 11.80 17.07 7.31
CA GLN A 62 11.53 15.65 7.53
C GLN A 62 10.72 15.06 6.36
N LEU A 63 9.71 15.77 5.83
CA LEU A 63 8.98 15.35 4.63
C LEU A 63 9.90 15.12 3.43
N LYS A 64 10.83 16.04 3.16
CA LYS A 64 11.84 15.85 2.10
C LYS A 64 12.69 14.60 2.34
N LYS A 65 13.23 14.43 3.56
CA LYS A 65 14.06 13.26 3.94
C LYS A 65 13.30 11.93 3.92
N LEU A 66 11.96 11.94 3.97
CA LEU A 66 11.12 10.75 3.99
C LEU A 66 10.52 10.41 2.61
N GLY A 67 10.32 11.41 1.74
CA GLY A 67 9.98 11.18 0.32
C GLY A 67 11.04 10.35 -0.42
N ASP A 68 12.30 10.47 0.00
CA ASP A 68 13.44 9.71 -0.54
C ASP A 68 13.58 8.30 0.06
N LYS A 69 12.75 7.93 1.05
CA LYS A 69 12.87 6.64 1.73
C LYS A 69 12.03 5.56 1.07
N ASN A 70 12.63 4.38 0.95
CA ASN A 70 11.94 3.15 0.53
C ASN A 70 10.84 2.75 1.55
N LEU A 71 9.93 1.85 1.14
CA LEU A 71 8.80 1.38 1.96
C LEU A 71 9.24 0.82 3.33
N GLY A 72 10.28 -0.02 3.33
CA GLY A 72 10.80 -0.66 4.55
C GLY A 72 11.20 0.35 5.64
N PRO A 73 12.07 1.34 5.32
CA PRO A 73 12.38 2.43 6.24
C PRO A 73 11.18 3.24 6.72
N SER A 74 10.13 3.42 5.89
CA SER A 74 8.92 4.16 6.27
C SER A 74 8.13 3.42 7.37
N ILE A 75 7.86 2.12 7.16
CA ILE A 75 7.22 1.27 8.17
C ILE A 75 8.12 1.13 9.41
N GLY A 76 9.43 1.03 9.23
CA GLY A 76 10.39 0.99 10.33
C GLY A 76 10.37 2.23 11.23
N ASN A 77 10.07 3.41 10.69
CA ASN A 77 9.88 4.61 11.51
C ASN A 77 8.54 4.61 12.25
N LEU A 78 7.47 4.10 11.63
CA LEU A 78 6.19 3.92 12.32
C LEU A 78 6.31 2.97 13.52
N LYS A 79 7.09 1.89 13.39
CA LYS A 79 7.39 0.98 14.51
C LYS A 79 7.94 1.70 15.74
N LYS A 80 8.79 2.71 15.53
CA LYS A 80 9.37 3.52 16.64
C LYS A 80 8.32 4.40 17.33
N THR A 81 7.19 4.64 16.67
CA THR A 81 6.05 5.39 17.22
C THR A 81 4.90 4.47 17.71
N SER A 82 5.12 3.15 17.68
CA SER A 82 4.12 2.17 18.11
C SER A 82 3.85 2.27 19.62
N GLY A 83 2.59 2.09 20.02
CA GLY A 83 2.15 2.21 21.41
C GLY A 83 1.76 3.62 21.86
N THR A 84 2.13 4.67 21.11
CA THR A 84 1.72 6.05 21.39
C THR A 84 0.81 6.62 20.30
N PHE A 85 1.14 6.42 19.02
CA PHE A 85 0.40 6.99 17.88
C PHE A 85 -0.14 5.96 16.91
N VAL A 86 0.45 4.76 16.86
CA VAL A 86 0.03 3.67 15.98
C VAL A 86 -0.07 2.38 16.79
N SER A 87 -1.15 1.64 16.62
CA SER A 87 -1.32 0.33 17.27
C SER A 87 -0.35 -0.70 16.69
N LYS A 88 0.04 -1.68 17.52
CA LYS A 88 0.89 -2.78 17.08
C LYS A 88 0.24 -3.62 15.97
N ASP A 89 -1.07 -3.85 16.07
CA ASP A 89 -1.82 -4.60 15.05
C ASP A 89 -1.77 -3.92 13.67
N ASN A 90 -1.81 -2.59 13.62
CA ASN A 90 -1.67 -1.85 12.37
C ASN A 90 -0.26 -2.01 11.79
N ILE A 91 0.77 -1.96 12.64
CA ILE A 91 2.16 -2.20 12.22
C ILE A 91 2.33 -3.60 11.64
N ASP A 92 1.84 -4.62 12.33
CA ASP A 92 1.95 -6.02 11.89
C ASP A 92 1.21 -6.22 10.56
N THR A 93 0.06 -5.56 10.38
CA THR A 93 -0.67 -5.54 9.11
C THR A 93 0.12 -4.87 7.99
N LEU A 94 0.76 -3.73 8.25
CA LEU A 94 1.59 -3.02 7.26
C LEU A 94 2.83 -3.83 6.86
N ASP A 95 3.47 -4.53 7.80
CA ASP A 95 4.59 -5.44 7.49
C ASP A 95 4.15 -6.63 6.64
N LYS A 96 2.99 -7.22 6.94
CA LYS A 96 2.42 -8.30 6.13
C LYS A 96 2.08 -7.83 4.72
N ALA A 97 1.54 -6.62 4.60
CA ALA A 97 1.28 -5.95 3.32
C ALA A 97 2.57 -5.74 2.52
N ARG A 98 3.64 -5.25 3.17
CA ARG A 98 4.97 -5.08 2.55
C ARG A 98 5.51 -6.40 1.99
N ASN A 99 5.44 -7.47 2.77
CA ASN A 99 5.93 -8.78 2.31
C ASN A 99 5.13 -9.29 1.10
N SER A 100 3.80 -9.11 1.13
CA SER A 100 2.94 -9.48 -0.01
C SER A 100 3.17 -8.63 -1.24
N ARG A 101 3.43 -7.32 -1.07
CA ARG A 101 3.83 -6.42 -2.14
C ARG A 101 5.14 -6.87 -2.77
N ASN A 102 6.13 -7.25 -1.96
CA ASN A 102 7.41 -7.73 -2.49
C ASN A 102 7.23 -9.00 -3.33
N PHE A 103 6.42 -9.95 -2.86
CA PHE A 103 6.08 -11.14 -3.63
C PHE A 103 5.43 -10.78 -4.98
N ILE A 104 4.38 -9.95 -4.97
CA ILE A 104 3.66 -9.54 -6.20
C ILE A 104 4.62 -8.85 -7.18
N CYS A 105 5.42 -7.89 -6.72
CA CYS A 105 6.25 -7.07 -7.59
C CYS A 105 7.55 -7.75 -8.05
N HIS A 106 8.14 -8.64 -7.25
CA HIS A 106 9.46 -9.21 -7.55
C HIS A 106 9.40 -10.67 -7.99
N ASP A 107 8.53 -11.47 -7.39
CA ASP A 107 8.45 -12.90 -7.69
C ASP A 107 7.41 -13.14 -8.79
N LEU A 108 6.18 -12.68 -8.56
CA LEU A 108 5.06 -12.93 -9.47
C LEU A 108 5.19 -12.17 -10.79
N PHE A 109 5.52 -10.88 -10.73
CA PHE A 109 5.67 -10.06 -11.94
C PHE A 109 6.79 -10.57 -12.85
N LYS A 110 7.93 -10.99 -12.26
CA LYS A 110 9.06 -11.57 -12.98
C LYS A 110 8.69 -12.88 -13.66
N ASN A 111 7.96 -13.76 -12.96
CA ASN A 111 7.48 -15.02 -13.54
C ASN A 111 6.46 -14.79 -14.66
N THR A 112 5.57 -13.81 -14.50
CA THR A 112 4.57 -13.44 -15.51
C THR A 112 5.23 -12.92 -16.79
N ILE A 113 6.24 -12.04 -16.66
CA ILE A 113 7.01 -11.54 -17.82
C ILE A 113 7.75 -12.68 -18.51
N ARG A 114 8.40 -13.58 -17.77
CA ARG A 114 9.10 -14.74 -18.35
C ARG A 114 8.15 -15.63 -19.14
N LYS A 115 7.00 -16.01 -18.58
CA LYS A 115 5.98 -16.80 -19.30
C LYS A 115 5.51 -16.10 -20.57
N HIS A 116 5.22 -14.80 -20.49
CA HIS A 116 4.63 -14.07 -21.62
C HIS A 116 5.63 -13.74 -22.74
N LEU A 117 6.89 -13.45 -22.41
CA LEU A 117 7.91 -13.03 -23.39
C LEU A 117 8.80 -14.18 -23.86
N LEU A 118 9.07 -15.17 -23.01
CA LEU A 118 10.01 -16.26 -23.30
C LEU A 118 9.33 -17.56 -23.67
N GLY A 119 7.99 -17.63 -23.61
CA GLY A 119 7.22 -18.84 -23.93
C GLY A 119 7.48 -20.01 -22.98
N ASP A 120 8.03 -19.73 -21.80
CA ASP A 120 8.34 -20.75 -20.79
C ASP A 120 7.04 -21.34 -20.23
N ASP A 121 6.95 -22.68 -20.17
CA ASP A 121 5.81 -23.44 -19.61
C ASP A 121 5.65 -23.29 -18.08
N PHE A 122 6.33 -22.33 -17.47
CA PHE A 122 6.36 -22.18 -16.02
C PHE A 122 5.04 -21.64 -15.46
N ILE A 123 4.41 -22.49 -14.63
CA ILE A 123 3.45 -22.27 -13.54
C ILE A 123 2.29 -21.31 -13.89
N ASP A 124 1.09 -21.87 -14.02
CA ASP A 124 -0.13 -21.07 -13.91
C ASP A 124 -0.16 -20.35 -12.56
N ILE A 125 -0.41 -19.04 -12.60
CA ILE A 125 -0.53 -18.24 -11.40
C ILE A 125 -1.66 -18.83 -10.57
N ASP A 126 -1.33 -19.32 -9.38
CA ASP A 126 -2.33 -19.76 -8.42
C ASP A 126 -3.16 -18.54 -7.99
N ASP A 127 -4.38 -18.46 -8.55
CA ASP A 127 -5.34 -17.39 -8.27
C ASP A 127 -5.66 -17.30 -6.77
N LYS A 128 -5.58 -18.41 -6.01
CA LYS A 128 -5.78 -18.42 -4.56
C LYS A 128 -4.61 -17.76 -3.85
N LEU A 129 -3.38 -18.11 -4.20
CA LEU A 129 -2.19 -17.49 -3.63
C LEU A 129 -2.13 -15.98 -3.97
N LEU A 130 -2.44 -15.61 -5.22
CA LEU A 130 -2.51 -14.21 -5.64
C LEU A 130 -3.58 -13.46 -4.83
N LYS A 131 -4.77 -14.04 -4.65
CA LYS A 131 -5.85 -13.47 -3.83
C LYS A 131 -5.39 -13.19 -2.41
N GLU A 132 -4.71 -14.13 -1.77
CA GLU A 132 -4.21 -13.97 -0.40
C GLU A 132 -3.24 -12.79 -0.27
N HIS A 133 -2.31 -12.66 -1.22
CA HIS A 133 -1.37 -11.53 -1.23
C HIS A 133 -2.06 -10.20 -1.51
N ILE A 134 -3.03 -10.16 -2.43
CA ILE A 134 -3.82 -8.95 -2.70
C ILE A 134 -4.59 -8.52 -1.47
N ILE A 135 -5.22 -9.45 -0.73
CA ILE A 135 -5.93 -9.12 0.51
C ILE A 135 -4.97 -8.48 1.52
N ASN A 136 -3.77 -9.04 1.71
CA ASN A 136 -2.79 -8.47 2.63
C ASN A 136 -2.37 -7.05 2.21
N VAL A 137 -2.12 -6.80 0.92
CA VAL A 137 -1.80 -5.45 0.44
C VAL A 137 -2.99 -4.50 0.59
N ALA A 138 -4.20 -4.95 0.26
CA ALA A 138 -5.43 -4.16 0.38
C ALA A 138 -5.71 -3.75 1.85
N LYS A 139 -5.42 -4.63 2.82
CA LYS A 139 -5.49 -4.30 4.24
C LYS A 139 -4.50 -3.21 4.65
N GLY A 140 -3.25 -3.32 4.21
CA GLY A 140 -2.25 -2.28 4.45
C GLY A 140 -2.63 -0.95 3.80
N ASP A 141 -3.09 -0.99 2.55
CA ASP A 141 -3.53 0.18 1.79
C ASP A 141 -4.80 0.82 2.36
N TYR A 142 -5.71 0.03 2.94
CA TYR A 142 -6.86 0.53 3.68
C TYR A 142 -6.42 1.37 4.89
N ILE A 143 -5.52 0.85 5.73
CA ILE A 143 -5.02 1.57 6.91
C ILE A 143 -4.41 2.92 6.51
N ILE A 144 -3.54 2.90 5.51
CA ILE A 144 -2.87 4.12 5.02
C ILE A 144 -3.88 5.10 4.41
N SER A 145 -4.80 4.62 3.57
CA SER A 145 -5.81 5.47 2.94
C SER A 145 -6.76 6.07 3.97
N LYS A 146 -7.11 5.30 5.00
CA LYS A 146 -7.91 5.76 6.14
C LYS A 146 -7.21 6.89 6.86
N TRP A 147 -5.94 6.71 7.24
CA TRP A 147 -5.17 7.76 7.90
C TRP A 147 -5.02 9.01 7.03
N ASP A 148 -4.70 8.85 5.75
CA ASP A 148 -4.58 9.95 4.80
C ASP A 148 -5.88 10.78 4.73
N TYR A 149 -7.02 10.11 4.64
CA TYR A 149 -8.34 10.75 4.65
C TYR A 149 -8.63 11.46 5.97
N GLU A 150 -8.45 10.78 7.11
CA GLU A 150 -8.72 11.34 8.44
C GLU A 150 -7.82 12.53 8.76
N ILE A 151 -6.59 12.54 8.24
CA ILE A 151 -5.67 13.67 8.33
C ILE A 151 -6.15 14.84 7.45
N GLY A 152 -6.49 14.58 6.19
CA GLY A 152 -6.85 15.60 5.22
C GLY A 152 -8.20 16.25 5.50
N GLU A 153 -9.22 15.42 5.72
CA GLU A 153 -10.61 15.86 5.88
C GLU A 153 -10.97 16.16 7.34
N LYS A 154 -10.16 15.69 8.31
CA LYS A 154 -10.43 15.82 9.76
C LYS A 154 -11.75 15.16 10.19
N GLU A 155 -12.21 14.18 9.41
CA GLU A 155 -13.43 13.40 9.64
C GLU A 155 -13.10 11.90 9.61
N PRO A 156 -13.89 11.04 10.30
CA PRO A 156 -13.74 9.60 10.20
C PRO A 156 -13.91 9.11 8.76
N ALA A 157 -13.09 8.15 8.34
CA ALA A 157 -13.21 7.59 6.99
C ALA A 157 -14.59 6.94 6.75
N PRO A 158 -15.33 7.28 5.67
CA PRO A 158 -16.70 6.81 5.46
C PRO A 158 -16.79 5.38 4.88
N TYR A 159 -15.70 4.61 4.93
CA TYR A 159 -15.59 3.29 4.29
C TYR A 159 -15.05 2.23 5.26
N SER A 160 -15.69 1.05 5.23
CA SER A 160 -15.25 -0.11 5.99
C SER A 160 -14.14 -0.89 5.26
N GLU A 161 -13.30 -1.56 6.03
CA GLU A 161 -12.22 -2.42 5.52
C GLU A 161 -12.76 -3.49 4.56
N ASP A 162 -13.82 -4.21 4.96
CA ASP A 162 -14.37 -5.32 4.17
C ASP A 162 -14.88 -4.87 2.79
N LYS A 163 -15.58 -3.73 2.75
CA LYS A 163 -16.07 -3.15 1.49
C LYS A 163 -14.90 -2.73 0.61
N TYR A 164 -13.89 -2.10 1.20
CA TYR A 164 -12.69 -1.67 0.48
C TYR A 164 -11.95 -2.85 -0.18
N ILE A 165 -11.71 -3.92 0.58
CA ILE A 165 -11.05 -5.14 0.09
C ILE A 165 -11.89 -5.79 -1.01
N THR A 166 -13.20 -5.90 -0.81
CA THR A 166 -14.12 -6.49 -1.79
C THR A 166 -14.11 -5.74 -3.12
N ASP A 167 -14.12 -4.39 -3.07
CA ASP A 167 -14.07 -3.57 -4.28
C ASP A 167 -12.72 -3.69 -5.01
N ILE A 168 -11.61 -3.82 -4.28
CA ILE A 168 -10.28 -4.09 -4.86
C ILE A 168 -10.24 -5.44 -5.57
N LEU A 169 -10.70 -6.51 -4.90
CA LEU A 169 -10.70 -7.86 -5.48
C LEU A 169 -11.53 -7.89 -6.77
N ARG A 170 -12.72 -7.29 -6.73
CA ARG A 170 -13.58 -7.16 -7.91
C ARG A 170 -12.91 -6.38 -9.04
N TRP A 171 -12.22 -5.28 -8.73
CA TRP A 171 -11.53 -4.47 -9.74
C TRP A 171 -10.37 -5.23 -10.40
N ILE A 172 -9.59 -5.98 -9.61
CA ILE A 172 -8.50 -6.83 -10.10
C ILE A 172 -9.06 -8.00 -10.94
N GLY A 173 -10.22 -8.52 -10.56
CA GLY A 173 -10.90 -9.62 -11.23
C GLY A 173 -10.70 -10.97 -10.54
N ILE A 174 -10.72 -10.97 -9.20
CA ILE A 174 -10.55 -12.13 -8.30
C ILE A 174 -11.77 -12.30 -7.40
#